data_AF-A0A3S1EUE5-F1
#
_entry.id   AF-A0A3S1EUE5-F1
#
_cell.length_a   1.000
_cell.length_b   1.000
_cell.length_c   1.000
_cell.angle_alpha   90.00
_cell.angle_beta   90.00
_cell.angle_gamma   90.00
#
_symmetry.space_group_name_H-M   'P 1'
#
loop_
_entity.id
_entity.type
_entity.pdbx_description
1 polymer ?
#
loop_
_entity_poly.entity_id
_entity_poly.type
_entity_poly.pdbx_seq_one_letter_code
_entity_poly.pdbx_strand_id
1 'polypeptide(L)' 'MAKKSFFCIDGHTCGNPVRLVAGGGPLLQGATMMERRAHFLAEYD' A
#
# COMPACT_ATOMS: atom_id res chain seq x y z
N MET A 1 -20.58 11.13 -3.86
CA MET A 1 -19.38 10.80 -3.06
C MET A 1 -18.27 10.40 -4.01
N ALA A 2 -17.06 10.94 -3.87
CA ALA A 2 -15.92 10.49 -4.66
C ALA A 2 -15.50 9.09 -4.20
N LYS A 3 -15.48 8.12 -5.12
CA LYS A 3 -15.03 6.74 -4.83
C LYS A 3 -13.50 6.71 -4.90
N LYS A 4 -12.84 6.26 -3.82
CA LYS A 4 -11.42 5.90 -3.87
C LYS A 4 -11.29 4.47 -4.41
N SER A 5 -10.34 4.24 -5.30
CA SER A 5 -10.07 2.92 -5.88
C SER A 5 -8.60 2.57 -5.72
N PHE A 6 -8.34 1.29 -5.42
CA PHE A 6 -7.00 0.71 -5.45
C PHE A 6 -6.91 -0.26 -6.61
N PHE A 7 -5.80 -0.22 -7.34
CA PHE A 7 -5.47 -1.22 -8.32
C PHE A 7 -4.68 -2.33 -7.62
N CYS A 8 -5.32 -3.49 -7.44
CA CYS A 8 -4.76 -4.61 -6.68
C CYS A 8 -4.50 -5.81 -7.59
N ILE A 9 -3.38 -6.50 -7.37
CA ILE A 9 -3.07 -7.81 -7.94
C ILE A 9 -3.02 -8.79 -6.77
N ASP A 10 -3.87 -9.81 -6.82
CA ASP A 10 -3.94 -10.84 -5.80
C ASP A 10 -3.15 -12.07 -6.22
N GLY A 11 -2.50 -12.72 -5.26
CA GLY A 11 -1.74 -13.95 -5.45
C GLY A 11 -1.56 -14.71 -4.14
N HIS A 12 -0.73 -15.74 -4.16
CA HIS A 12 -0.35 -16.46 -2.95
C HIS A 12 1.07 -17.02 -3.06
N THR A 13 1.70 -17.25 -1.90
CA THR A 13 2.94 -18.03 -1.79
C THR A 13 2.66 -19.21 -0.87
N CYS A 14 2.71 -20.43 -1.40
CA CYS A 14 2.41 -21.66 -0.64
C CYS A 14 1.05 -21.62 0.09
N GLY A 15 0.00 -21.09 -0.56
CA GLY A 15 -1.34 -20.96 0.02
C GLY A 15 -1.54 -19.75 0.94
N ASN A 16 -0.48 -19.01 1.32
CA ASN A 16 -0.62 -17.76 2.06
C ASN A 16 -1.01 -16.63 1.10
N PRO A 17 -2.18 -15.97 1.26
CA PRO A 17 -2.64 -14.93 0.36
C PRO A 17 -1.76 -13.68 0.45
N VAL A 18 -1.49 -13.07 -0.71
CA VAL A 18 -0.77 -11.80 -0.85
C VAL A 18 -1.58 -10.89 -1.76
N ARG A 19 -1.76 -9.63 -1.34
CA ARG A 19 -2.36 -8.58 -2.18
C ARG A 19 -1.33 -7.49 -2.42
N LEU A 20 -0.97 -7.29 -3.69
CA LEU A 20 -0.11 -6.19 -4.12
C LEU A 20 -0.99 -5.00 -4.53
N VAL A 21 -0.87 -3.89 -3.82
CA VAL A 21 -1.46 -2.61 -4.24
C VAL A 21 -0.51 -1.93 -5.22
N ALA A 22 -0.85 -1.97 -6.51
CA ALA A 22 -0.05 -1.40 -7.60
C ALA A 22 -0.42 0.05 -7.95
N GLY A 23 -1.53 0.57 -7.40
CA GLY A 23 -1.93 1.97 -7.60
C GLY A 23 -3.11 2.39 -6.71
N GLY A 24 -3.33 3.70 -6.61
CA GLY A 24 -4.40 4.31 -5.79
C GLY A 24 -3.99 4.63 -4.34
N GLY A 25 -2.78 4.27 -3.93
CA GLY A 25 -2.19 4.65 -2.64
C GLY A 25 -1.77 6.12 -2.55
N PRO A 26 -1.62 6.66 -1.32
CA PRO A 26 -1.09 8.00 -1.12
C PRO A 26 0.40 8.08 -1.50
N LEU A 27 0.87 9.29 -1.79
CA LEU A 27 2.30 9.55 -1.94
C LEU A 27 2.97 9.55 -0.56
N LEU A 28 3.93 8.66 -0.35
CA LEU A 28 4.66 8.55 0.91
C LEU A 28 5.98 9.32 0.86
N GLN A 29 6.26 10.08 1.91
CA GLN A 29 7.51 10.82 2.07
C GLN A 29 8.57 9.95 2.77
N GLY A 30 9.84 10.20 2.44
CA GLY A 30 10.98 9.44 2.95
C GLY A 30 11.94 9.00 1.84
N ALA A 31 13.23 9.09 2.14
CA ALA A 31 14.32 8.63 1.29
C ALA A 31 14.45 7.10 1.31
N THR A 32 14.07 6.45 2.42
CA THR A 32 14.11 4.99 2.57
C THR A 32 12.70 4.37 2.65
N MET A 33 12.59 3.07 2.40
CA MET A 33 11.31 2.35 2.60
C MET A 33 10.87 2.33 4.07
N MET A 34 11.81 2.39 5.02
CA MET A 34 11.49 2.44 6.45
C MET A 34 10.81 3.77 6.81
N GLU A 35 11.34 4.88 6.29
CA GLU A 35 10.74 6.22 6.47
C GLU A 35 9.37 6.30 5.81
N ARG A 36 9.22 5.79 4.58
CA ARG A 36 7.91 5.73 3.91
C ARG A 36 6.90 4.90 4.68
N ARG A 37 7.33 3.78 5.27
CA ARG A 37 6.50 2.95 6.16
C ARG A 37 6.10 3.72 7.43
N ALA A 38 7.04 4.43 8.07
CA ALA A 38 6.74 5.24 9.25
C ALA A 38 5.72 6.35 8.93
N HIS A 39 5.88 7.04 7.80
CA HIS A 39 4.91 8.03 7.32
C HIS A 39 3.54 7.41 7.02
N PHE A 40 3.49 6.23 6.38
CA PHE A 40 2.24 5.50 6.16
C PHE A 40 1.50 5.25 7.47
N LEU A 41 2.18 4.69 8.47
CA LEU A 41 1.60 4.37 9.78
C LEU A 41 1.15 5.61 10.58
N ALA A 42 1.79 6.76 10.36
CA ALA A 42 1.44 7.99 11.09
C ALA A 42 0.19 8.69 10.52
N GLU A 43 -0.06 8.59 9.21
CA GLU A 43 -1.07 9.41 8.53
C GLU A 43 -2.17 8.63 7.79
N TYR A 44 -1.96 7.35 7.47
CA TYR A 44 -2.82 6.59 6.55
C TYR A 44 -3.25 5.20 7.05
N ASP A 45 -2.72 4.74 8.18
CA ASP A 45 -3.13 3.52 8.90
C ASP A 45 -4.18 3.85 9.96
#